data_AF-A0A6M6IJI9-F1
#
_entry.id   AF-A0A6M6IJI9-F1
#
_cell.length_a   1.000
_cell.length_b   1.000
_cell.length_c   1.000
_cell.angle_alpha   90.00
_cell.angle_beta   90.00
_cell.angle_gamma   90.00
#
_symmetry.space_group_name_H-M   'P 1'
#
loop_
_entity.id
_entity.type
_entity.pdbx_description
1 polymer ?
#
loop_
_entity_poly.entity_id
_entity_poly.type
_entity_poly.pdbx_seq_one_letter_code
_entity_poly.pdbx_strand_id
1 'polypeptide(L)'
;MTLKFLVPISIAIALTGCASPGGVYQNPIQNLRTISMNEARGYATEMRLFLEKNGQEKAIAASQDAAKKGLKDPDSAKFQNLRIADFDGGKVVCGEINAKNGYGGYVGYKRFVAGTSAATIYNTSSKYPHINDASNAGIVAACGY
;
A
#
# COMPACT_ATOMS: atom_id res chain seq x y z
N MET A 1 -21.50 73.34 3.60
CA MET A 1 -21.63 72.64 4.90
C MET A 1 -21.59 71.14 4.62
N THR A 2 -20.40 70.55 4.56
CA THR A 2 -20.18 69.12 4.27
C THR A 2 -19.83 68.42 5.58
N LEU A 3 -20.77 67.62 6.07
CA LEU A 3 -20.70 66.91 7.35
C LEU A 3 -19.84 65.65 7.18
N LYS A 4 -18.64 65.63 7.78
CA LYS A 4 -17.77 64.46 7.85
C LYS A 4 -18.29 63.49 8.92
N PHE A 5 -18.82 62.35 8.51
CA PHE A 5 -19.13 61.24 9.42
C PHE A 5 -17.86 60.42 9.69
N LEU A 6 -17.40 60.42 10.94
CA LEU A 6 -16.39 59.51 11.47
C LEU A 6 -17.05 58.16 11.77
N VAL A 7 -16.66 57.11 11.06
CA VAL A 7 -17.06 55.72 11.35
C VAL A 7 -16.12 55.15 12.41
N PRO A 8 -16.61 54.66 13.56
CA PRO A 8 -15.76 54.03 14.54
C PRO A 8 -15.33 52.64 14.05
N ILE A 9 -14.01 52.42 14.00
CA ILE A 9 -13.42 51.12 13.69
C ILE A 9 -13.57 50.22 14.93
N SER A 10 -14.57 49.34 14.92
CA SER A 10 -14.65 48.25 15.90
C SER A 10 -13.58 47.20 15.57
N ILE A 11 -12.50 47.18 16.34
CA ILE A 11 -11.49 46.13 16.27
C ILE A 11 -12.08 44.89 16.94
N ALA A 12 -12.57 43.95 16.14
CA ALA A 12 -12.93 42.61 16.61
C ALA A 12 -11.63 41.83 16.88
N ILE A 13 -11.26 41.69 18.15
CA ILE A 13 -10.18 40.78 18.56
C ILE A 13 -10.72 39.37 18.45
N ALA A 14 -10.40 38.68 17.35
CA ALA A 14 -10.65 37.25 17.22
C ALA A 14 -9.75 36.52 18.22
N LEU A 15 -10.33 36.03 19.32
CA LEU A 15 -9.69 35.07 20.20
C LEU A 15 -9.48 33.78 19.40
N THR A 16 -8.31 33.62 18.79
CA THR A 16 -7.86 32.34 18.25
C THR A 16 -7.61 31.40 19.41
N GLY A 17 -8.66 30.68 19.82
CA GLY A 17 -8.50 29.53 20.69
C GLY A 17 -7.67 28.49 19.95
N CYS A 18 -6.56 28.05 20.56
CA CYS A 18 -5.84 26.87 20.11
C CYS A 18 -6.72 25.65 20.37
N ALA A 19 -7.63 25.33 19.44
CA ALA A 19 -8.23 24.01 19.41
C ALA A 19 -7.11 23.02 19.12
N SER A 20 -6.73 22.22 20.12
CA SER A 20 -5.86 21.06 19.90
C SER A 20 -6.49 20.25 18.78
N PRO A 21 -5.78 19.93 17.67
CA PRO A 21 -6.36 19.14 16.60
C PRO A 21 -6.83 17.83 17.23
N GLY A 22 -8.14 17.66 17.36
CA GLY A 22 -8.71 16.46 17.94
C GLY A 22 -8.15 15.28 17.17
N GLY A 23 -7.41 14.40 17.86
CA GLY A 23 -6.84 13.21 17.25
C GLY A 23 -7.98 12.43 16.60
N VAL A 24 -7.92 12.26 15.29
CA VAL A 24 -8.92 11.48 14.55
C VAL A 24 -8.83 10.05 15.07
N TYR A 25 -9.83 9.58 15.83
CA TYR A 25 -9.95 8.15 16.14
C TYR A 25 -10.19 7.39 14.84
N GLN A 26 -9.10 6.86 14.27
CA GLN A 26 -9.17 5.96 13.13
C GLN A 26 -9.64 4.60 13.64
N ASN A 27 -10.79 4.11 13.14
CA ASN A 27 -11.20 2.74 13.40
C ASN A 27 -10.10 1.77 12.91
N PRO A 28 -9.79 0.69 13.65
CA PRO A 28 -8.73 -0.27 13.29
C PRO A 28 -8.77 -0.76 11.84
N ILE A 29 -9.96 -0.91 11.24
CA ILE A 29 -10.10 -1.34 9.84
C ILE A 29 -9.62 -0.26 8.86
N GLN A 30 -9.89 1.02 9.14
CA GLN A 30 -9.39 2.12 8.31
C GLN A 30 -7.88 2.29 8.46
N ASN A 31 -7.36 2.07 9.68
CA ASN A 31 -5.93 2.03 9.91
C ASN A 31 -5.25 0.90 9.12
N LEU A 32 -5.83 -0.31 9.14
CA LEU A 32 -5.33 -1.46 8.37
C LEU A 32 -5.34 -1.17 6.86
N ARG A 33 -6.42 -0.58 6.35
CA ARG A 33 -6.50 -0.15 4.95
C ARG A 33 -5.40 0.83 4.59
N THR A 34 -5.16 1.80 5.47
CA THR A 34 -4.12 2.82 5.28
C THR A 34 -2.73 2.20 5.26
N ILE A 35 -2.44 1.26 6.17
CA ILE A 35 -1.18 0.51 6.20
C ILE A 35 -0.99 -0.26 4.88
N SER A 36 -1.99 -1.03 4.45
CA SER A 36 -1.94 -1.79 3.20
C SER A 36 -1.64 -0.89 1.99
N MET A 37 -2.30 0.26 1.89
CA MET A 37 -2.03 1.23 0.83
C MET A 37 -0.61 1.80 0.91
N ASN A 38 -0.13 2.16 2.10
CA ASN A 38 1.19 2.74 2.30
C ASN A 38 2.33 1.74 2.01
N GLU A 39 2.15 0.46 2.31
CA GLU A 39 3.09 -0.59 1.92
C GLU A 39 3.24 -0.64 0.39
N ALA A 40 2.12 -0.66 -0.34
CA ALA A 40 2.14 -0.65 -1.80
C ALA A 40 2.79 0.61 -2.38
N ARG A 41 2.59 1.78 -1.75
CA ARG A 41 3.28 3.03 -2.13
C ARG A 41 4.79 2.98 -1.89
N GLY A 42 5.19 2.35 -0.77
CA GLY A 42 6.59 2.10 -0.45
C GLY A 42 7.26 1.27 -1.55
N TYR A 43 6.61 0.18 -1.95
CA TYR A 43 7.06 -0.67 -3.07
C TYR A 43 7.18 0.11 -4.38
N ALA A 44 6.17 0.94 -4.68
CA ALA A 44 6.15 1.75 -5.89
C ALA A 44 7.36 2.66 -6.02
N THR A 45 7.73 3.30 -4.90
CA THR A 45 8.81 4.29 -4.85
C THR A 45 10.18 3.64 -5.04
N GLU A 46 10.47 2.53 -4.35
CA GLU A 46 11.77 1.84 -4.45
C GLU A 46 11.99 1.23 -5.84
N MET A 47 10.94 0.66 -6.42
CA MET A 47 11.02 -0.10 -7.65
C MET A 47 11.21 0.80 -8.87
N ARG A 48 10.70 2.03 -8.88
CA ARG A 48 10.93 2.97 -9.98
C ARG A 48 12.43 3.17 -10.23
N LEU A 49 13.17 3.53 -9.18
CA LEU A 49 14.62 3.77 -9.26
C LEU A 49 15.38 2.50 -9.62
N PHE A 50 14.97 1.36 -9.06
CA PHE A 50 15.61 0.08 -9.34
C PHE A 50 15.40 -0.37 -10.79
N LEU A 51 14.19 -0.22 -11.31
CA LEU A 51 13.82 -0.59 -12.67
C LEU A 51 14.58 0.25 -13.70
N GLU A 52 14.65 1.57 -13.49
CA GLU A 52 15.41 2.50 -14.35
C GLU A 52 16.89 2.11 -14.41
N LYS A 53 17.48 1.70 -13.29
CA LYS A 53 18.92 1.35 -13.20
C LYS A 53 19.25 -0.06 -13.69
N ASN A 54 18.40 -1.04 -13.44
CA ASN A 54 18.73 -2.46 -13.59
C ASN A 54 17.94 -3.18 -14.69
N GLY A 55 16.85 -2.57 -15.18
CA GLY A 55 15.96 -3.16 -16.16
C GLY A 55 14.92 -4.13 -15.56
N GLN A 56 13.96 -4.50 -16.41
CA GLN A 56 12.76 -5.24 -16.03
C GLN A 56 13.04 -6.65 -15.51
N GLU A 57 13.97 -7.37 -16.12
CA GLU A 57 14.30 -8.75 -15.72
C GLU A 57 14.80 -8.80 -14.27
N LYS A 58 15.76 -7.93 -13.92
CA LYS A 58 16.29 -7.83 -12.56
C LYS A 58 15.25 -7.35 -11.57
N ALA A 59 14.38 -6.42 -11.97
CA ALA A 59 13.28 -5.94 -11.14
C ALA A 59 12.33 -7.08 -10.76
N ILE A 60 11.91 -7.87 -11.75
CA ILE A 60 11.04 -9.03 -11.52
C ILE A 60 11.74 -10.07 -10.64
N ALA A 61 13.01 -10.38 -10.91
CA ALA A 61 13.78 -11.34 -10.10
C ALA A 61 13.87 -10.90 -8.62
N ALA A 62 14.21 -9.63 -8.36
CA ALA A 62 14.26 -9.09 -7.01
C ALA A 62 12.90 -9.16 -6.30
N SER A 63 11.81 -8.85 -7.01
CA SER A 63 10.45 -8.99 -6.48
C SER A 63 10.06 -10.42 -6.17
N GLN A 64 10.47 -11.40 -7.00
CA GLN A 64 10.26 -12.81 -6.70
C GLN A 64 11.00 -13.21 -5.42
N ASP A 65 12.25 -12.79 -5.26
CA ASP A 65 13.03 -13.09 -4.06
C ASP A 65 12.45 -12.41 -2.81
N ALA A 66 11.94 -11.19 -2.95
CA ALA A 66 11.21 -10.51 -1.89
C ALA A 66 9.94 -11.28 -1.49
N ALA A 67 9.14 -11.74 -2.45
CA ALA A 67 7.91 -12.49 -2.21
C ALA A 67 8.16 -13.87 -1.56
N LYS A 68 9.27 -14.53 -1.91
CA LYS A 68 9.65 -15.82 -1.32
C LYS A 68 9.86 -15.75 0.20
N LYS A 69 10.33 -14.63 0.73
CA LYS A 69 10.64 -14.46 2.17
C LYS A 69 9.41 -14.66 3.08
N GLY A 70 8.20 -14.41 2.56
CA GLY A 70 6.95 -14.59 3.31
C GLY A 70 6.40 -16.02 3.29
N LEU A 71 7.03 -16.95 2.57
CA LEU A 71 6.54 -18.31 2.39
C LEU A 71 7.03 -19.27 3.48
N LYS A 72 6.28 -20.34 3.70
CA LYS A 72 6.70 -21.45 4.59
C LYS A 72 7.81 -22.30 3.98
N ASP A 73 7.78 -22.50 2.67
CA ASP A 73 8.82 -23.16 1.88
C ASP A 73 9.20 -22.25 0.70
N PRO A 74 10.17 -21.33 0.90
CA PRO A 74 10.60 -20.37 -0.12
C PRO A 74 11.11 -20.99 -1.41
N ASP A 75 11.79 -22.14 -1.32
CA ASP A 75 12.42 -22.80 -2.48
C ASP A 75 11.40 -23.51 -3.37
N SER A 76 10.24 -23.86 -2.81
CA SER A 76 9.12 -24.44 -3.58
C SER A 76 8.34 -23.45 -4.43
N ALA A 77 8.64 -22.15 -4.33
CA ALA A 77 7.86 -21.07 -4.92
C ALA A 77 7.73 -21.20 -6.45
N LYS A 78 6.49 -21.13 -6.92
CA LYS A 78 6.13 -21.06 -8.34
C LYS A 78 5.42 -19.76 -8.61
N PHE A 79 5.83 -19.07 -9.67
CA PHE A 79 5.27 -17.79 -10.06
C PHE A 79 4.53 -17.89 -11.40
N GLN A 80 3.50 -17.07 -11.56
CA GLN A 80 2.81 -16.88 -12.85
C GLN A 80 2.23 -15.47 -12.92
N ASN A 81 1.80 -15.06 -14.12
CA ASN A 81 1.13 -13.77 -14.37
C ASN A 81 1.93 -12.55 -13.87
N LEU A 82 3.26 -12.64 -13.93
CA LEU A 82 4.17 -11.57 -13.50
C LEU A 82 4.10 -10.39 -14.47
N ARG A 83 3.94 -9.19 -13.93
CA ARG A 83 3.98 -7.94 -14.70
C ARG A 83 4.38 -6.76 -13.83
N ILE A 84 4.91 -5.74 -14.48
CA ILE A 84 5.14 -4.43 -13.86
C ILE A 84 3.88 -3.57 -14.06
N ALA A 85 3.45 -2.86 -13.02
CA ALA A 85 2.34 -1.92 -13.06
C ALA A 85 2.75 -0.55 -12.53
N ASP A 86 2.11 0.49 -13.06
CA ASP A 86 2.19 1.85 -12.53
C ASP A 86 1.33 1.99 -11.28
N PHE A 87 1.88 2.59 -10.23
CA PHE A 87 1.13 2.90 -9.01
C PHE A 87 1.72 4.10 -8.30
N ASP A 88 0.90 5.09 -7.98
CA ASP A 88 1.27 6.30 -7.20
C ASP A 88 2.55 7.01 -7.70
N GLY A 89 2.71 7.12 -9.03
CA GLY A 89 3.89 7.71 -9.67
C GLY A 89 5.15 6.84 -9.65
N GLY A 90 5.08 5.64 -9.08
CA GLY A 90 6.12 4.62 -9.10
C GLY A 90 5.71 3.37 -9.88
N LYS A 91 6.40 2.25 -9.61
CA LYS A 91 6.22 0.98 -10.31
C LYS A 91 6.11 -0.15 -9.30
N VAL A 92 5.25 -1.13 -9.48
CA VAL A 92 5.21 -2.34 -8.63
C VAL A 92 5.31 -3.59 -9.50
N VAL A 93 5.74 -4.71 -8.92
CA VAL A 93 5.60 -6.02 -9.56
C VAL A 93 4.37 -6.71 -8.99
N CYS A 94 3.45 -7.06 -9.88
CA CYS A 94 2.25 -7.81 -9.60
C CYS A 94 2.40 -9.22 -10.17
N GLY A 95 1.80 -10.21 -9.52
CA GLY A 95 1.67 -11.55 -10.07
C GLY A 95 1.02 -12.50 -9.09
N GLU A 96 1.20 -13.78 -9.35
CA GLU A 96 0.69 -14.85 -8.49
C GLU A 96 1.83 -15.76 -8.06
N ILE A 97 1.76 -16.22 -6.81
CA ILE A 97 2.73 -17.08 -6.18
C ILE A 97 2.02 -18.28 -5.53
N ASN A 98 2.57 -19.47 -5.73
CA ASN A 98 2.16 -20.70 -5.05
C ASN A 98 3.38 -21.35 -4.40
N ALA A 99 3.19 -21.94 -3.23
CA ALA A 99 4.25 -22.57 -2.48
C ALA A 99 3.69 -23.72 -1.64
N LYS A 100 4.59 -24.62 -1.22
CA LYS A 100 4.24 -25.69 -0.29
C LYS A 100 3.98 -25.10 1.10
N ASN A 101 3.01 -25.68 1.80
CA ASN A 101 2.80 -25.45 3.22
C ASN A 101 3.75 -26.32 4.06
N GLY A 102 3.65 -26.25 5.39
CA GLY A 102 4.47 -27.06 6.31
C GLY A 102 4.24 -28.57 6.23
N TYR A 103 3.24 -29.03 5.48
CA TYR A 103 2.95 -30.44 5.21
C TYR A 103 3.44 -30.89 3.82
N GLY A 104 4.15 -30.02 3.08
CA GLY A 104 4.74 -30.33 1.78
C GLY A 104 3.79 -30.21 0.57
N GLY A 105 2.53 -29.79 0.78
CA GLY A 105 1.53 -29.66 -0.28
C GLY A 105 1.36 -28.21 -0.76
N TYR A 106 1.15 -28.02 -2.07
CA TYR A 106 0.80 -26.72 -2.66
C TYR A 106 -0.63 -26.32 -2.29
N VAL A 107 -0.82 -25.07 -1.87
CA VAL A 107 -2.12 -24.56 -1.38
C VAL A 107 -2.89 -23.73 -2.42
N GLY A 108 -2.33 -23.58 -3.62
CA GLY A 108 -2.91 -22.79 -4.70
C GLY A 108 -2.23 -21.44 -4.86
N TYR A 109 -2.42 -20.85 -6.04
CA TYR A 109 -1.85 -19.54 -6.37
C TYR A 109 -2.55 -18.43 -5.60
N LYS A 110 -1.75 -17.53 -5.02
CA LYS A 110 -2.20 -16.31 -4.36
C LYS A 110 -1.60 -15.11 -5.08
N ARG A 111 -2.40 -14.08 -5.24
CA ARG A 111 -1.95 -12.81 -5.81
C ARG A 111 -0.97 -12.12 -4.87
N PHE A 112 -0.04 -11.34 -5.41
CA PHE A 112 0.86 -10.51 -4.62
C PHE A 112 1.15 -9.18 -5.32
N VAL A 113 1.65 -8.24 -4.52
CA VAL A 113 2.31 -7.02 -4.97
C VAL A 113 3.68 -6.96 -4.29
N ALA A 114 4.71 -6.55 -5.02
CA ALA A 114 6.06 -6.50 -4.52
C ALA A 114 6.79 -5.24 -5.00
N GLY A 115 7.68 -4.78 -4.14
CA GLY A 115 8.80 -3.95 -4.53
C GLY A 115 10.05 -4.81 -4.74
N THR A 116 11.22 -4.25 -4.51
CA THR A 116 12.51 -4.93 -4.68
C THR A 116 12.94 -5.71 -3.44
N SER A 117 12.46 -5.30 -2.26
CA SER A 117 12.97 -5.79 -0.98
C SER A 117 11.95 -6.58 -0.17
N ALA A 118 10.66 -6.24 -0.34
CA ALA A 118 9.53 -6.84 0.34
C ALA A 118 8.31 -7.00 -0.60
N ALA A 119 7.34 -7.81 -0.16
CA ALA A 119 6.10 -8.07 -0.88
C ALA A 119 4.95 -8.34 0.10
N THR A 120 3.74 -8.03 -0.36
CA THR A 120 2.48 -8.38 0.32
C THR A 120 1.76 -9.44 -0.50
N ILE A 121 1.38 -10.55 0.14
CA ILE A 121 0.63 -11.65 -0.47
C ILE A 121 -0.84 -11.53 -0.04
N TYR A 122 -1.75 -11.71 -1.00
CA TYR A 122 -3.19 -11.57 -0.81
C TYR A 122 -3.71 -12.54 0.27
N ASN A 123 -4.50 -12.02 1.19
CA ASN A 123 -5.09 -12.78 2.29
C ASN A 123 -6.56 -13.10 2.02
N THR A 124 -6.98 -14.33 2.29
CA THR A 124 -8.36 -14.80 2.12
C THR A 124 -8.80 -15.56 3.37
N SER A 125 -9.36 -14.86 4.36
CA SER A 125 -9.96 -15.45 5.55
C SER A 125 -11.49 -15.45 5.43
N SER A 126 -12.12 -16.62 5.45
CA SER A 126 -13.60 -16.73 5.48
C SER A 126 -14.20 -16.21 6.78
N LYS A 127 -13.40 -16.18 7.86
CA LYS A 127 -13.86 -15.76 9.19
C LYS A 127 -14.04 -14.25 9.30
N TYR A 128 -13.25 -13.46 8.55
CA TYR A 128 -13.22 -12.00 8.65
C TYR A 128 -13.14 -11.34 7.28
N PRO A 129 -14.22 -11.36 6.47
CA PRO A 129 -14.21 -10.84 5.10
C PRO A 129 -13.84 -9.35 5.04
N HIS A 130 -14.41 -8.53 5.93
CA HIS A 130 -14.11 -7.10 6.00
C HIS A 130 -12.65 -6.78 6.35
N ILE A 131 -11.93 -7.70 7.02
CA ILE A 131 -10.49 -7.56 7.28
C ILE A 131 -9.68 -7.87 6.01
N ASN A 132 -10.13 -8.83 5.18
CA ASN A 132 -9.49 -9.11 3.89
C ASN A 132 -9.53 -7.87 3.00
N ASP A 133 -10.69 -7.21 2.90
CA ASP A 133 -10.84 -6.03 2.04
C ASP A 133 -9.90 -4.90 2.45
N ALA A 134 -9.75 -4.66 3.75
CA ALA A 134 -8.83 -3.66 4.27
C ALA A 134 -7.35 -4.07 4.10
N SER A 135 -6.99 -5.30 4.47
CA SER A 135 -5.59 -5.77 4.38
C SER A 135 -5.09 -5.94 2.94
N ASN A 136 -5.98 -6.21 1.98
CA ASN A 136 -5.63 -6.34 0.57
C ASN A 136 -5.78 -5.05 -0.22
N ALA A 137 -6.18 -3.93 0.41
CA ALA A 137 -6.51 -2.70 -0.31
C ALA A 137 -5.35 -2.18 -1.19
N GLY A 138 -4.12 -2.20 -0.70
CA GLY A 138 -2.93 -1.82 -1.47
C GLY A 138 -2.66 -2.73 -2.65
N ILE A 139 -2.78 -4.06 -2.45
CA ILE A 139 -2.66 -5.05 -3.52
C ILE A 139 -3.71 -4.79 -4.62
N VAL A 140 -4.98 -4.61 -4.24
CA VAL A 140 -6.08 -4.38 -5.18
C VAL A 140 -5.89 -3.06 -5.91
N ALA A 141 -5.52 -1.98 -5.21
CA ALA A 141 -5.32 -0.67 -5.82
C ALA A 141 -4.12 -0.64 -6.78
N ALA A 142 -3.00 -1.27 -6.41
CA ALA A 142 -1.78 -1.24 -7.21
C ALA A 142 -1.82 -2.20 -8.40
N CYS A 143 -2.49 -3.35 -8.24
CA CYS A 143 -2.51 -4.39 -9.25
C CYS A 143 -3.85 -4.50 -10.00
N GLY A 144 -4.94 -3.88 -9.57
CA GLY A 144 -6.23 -3.98 -10.28
C GLY A 144 -6.80 -5.40 -10.31
N TYR A 145 -6.71 -6.11 -9.18
CA TYR A 145 -7.27 -7.46 -9.01
C TYR A 145 -8.73 -7.48 -8.59
#